data_AF-A0A8H6Q1H6-F1
#
_entry.id   AF-A0A8H6Q1H6-F1
#
_cell.length_a   1.000
_cell.length_b   1.000
_cell.length_c   1.000
_cell.angle_alpha   90.00
_cell.angle_beta   90.00
_cell.angle_gamma   90.00
#
_symmetry.space_group_name_H-M   'P 1'
#
loop_
_entity.id
_entity.type
_entity.pdbx_description
1 polymer ?
#
loop_
_entity_poly.entity_id
_entity_poly.type
_entity_poly.pdbx_seq_one_letter_code
_entity_poly.pdbx_strand_id
1 'polypeptide(L)'
;MAAPRDALKPQIDRQKTTPFHLKLFYRVNSFNPLSEFAVPSSPSSYNGPTSGPNAIRARSPPPAARLPAHLEIYTWQSCTLRELTQLLTSALPSLLPDPAVGTRICFRLIYPDTKSAATMGGDARGRYLSKDMGSVVVGPKDSPYRGENDDENGGSAATGPRALRLQGNDADKTLQDWRFVIGDYVDCAILPPLEDGSVAPPLITGRGPG
;
A
#
# COMPACT_ATOMS: atom_id res chain seq x y z
N MET A 1 -28.29 25.05 14.75
CA MET A 1 -28.39 23.76 14.01
C MET A 1 -27.20 23.68 13.07
N ALA A 2 -26.23 22.82 13.37
CA ALA A 2 -25.12 22.57 12.45
C ALA A 2 -25.56 21.48 11.46
N ALA A 3 -25.63 21.81 10.17
CA ALA A 3 -25.86 20.81 9.12
C ALA A 3 -24.66 19.86 9.05
N PRO A 4 -24.86 18.53 8.86
CA PRO A 4 -23.75 17.62 8.65
C PRO A 4 -23.06 17.99 7.34
N ARG A 5 -21.76 18.32 7.42
CA ARG A 5 -20.89 18.54 6.26
C ARG A 5 -20.46 17.19 5.66
N ASP A 6 -21.42 16.36 5.29
CA ASP A 6 -21.15 15.30 4.32
C ASP A 6 -21.26 15.93 2.94
N ALA A 7 -20.19 16.61 2.52
CA ALA A 7 -20.02 16.89 1.11
C ALA A 7 -20.03 15.52 0.40
N LEU A 8 -21.04 15.27 -0.42
CA LEU A 8 -21.17 14.04 -1.21
C LEU A 8 -19.84 13.81 -1.93
N LYS A 9 -19.07 12.82 -1.46
CA LYS A 9 -17.84 12.41 -2.17
C LYS A 9 -18.27 12.00 -3.57
N PRO A 10 -17.63 12.49 -4.63
CA PRO A 10 -18.02 12.13 -5.99
C PRO A 10 -17.90 10.63 -6.17
N GLN A 11 -19.02 9.96 -6.40
CA GLN A 11 -19.08 8.53 -6.66
C GLN A 11 -18.46 8.26 -8.03
N ILE A 12 -17.50 7.33 -8.08
CA ILE A 12 -16.75 7.02 -9.31
C ILE A 12 -17.45 5.90 -10.08
N ASP A 13 -17.92 6.21 -11.28
CA ASP A 13 -18.39 5.21 -12.25
C ASP A 13 -17.18 4.50 -12.88
N ARG A 14 -16.88 3.29 -12.40
CA ARG A 14 -15.75 2.47 -12.87
C ARG A 14 -15.91 1.99 -14.32
N GLN A 15 -17.13 1.98 -14.89
CA GLN A 15 -17.34 1.59 -16.29
C GLN A 15 -17.00 2.70 -17.28
N LYS A 16 -17.12 3.95 -16.85
CA LYS A 16 -16.84 5.13 -17.70
C LYS A 16 -15.51 5.82 -17.38
N THR A 17 -14.87 5.44 -16.27
CA THR A 17 -13.60 6.01 -15.84
C THR A 17 -12.47 5.03 -16.15
N THR A 18 -11.41 5.48 -16.82
CA THR A 18 -10.22 4.63 -17.05
C THR A 18 -9.51 4.36 -15.71
N PRO A 19 -9.14 3.10 -15.40
CA PRO A 19 -8.35 2.81 -14.20
C PRO A 19 -6.93 3.36 -14.33
N PHE A 20 -6.31 3.66 -13.20
CA PHE A 20 -4.88 3.99 -13.14
C PHE A 20 -4.06 2.79 -12.64
N HIS A 21 -2.76 2.86 -12.87
CA HIS A 21 -1.80 1.88 -12.37
C HIS A 21 -1.37 2.23 -10.94
N LEU A 22 -1.49 1.26 -10.03
CA LEU A 22 -1.06 1.33 -8.65
C LEU A 22 0.03 0.28 -8.41
N LYS A 23 1.13 0.70 -7.77
CA LYS A 23 2.12 -0.21 -7.19
C LYS A 23 1.81 -0.44 -5.72
N LEU A 24 1.46 -1.68 -5.39
CA LEU A 24 1.19 -2.14 -4.03
C LEU A 24 2.40 -2.92 -3.52
N PHE A 25 3.22 -2.29 -2.69
CA PHE A 25 4.36 -2.90 -2.04
C PHE A 25 3.92 -3.73 -0.85
N TYR A 26 4.64 -4.81 -0.56
CA TYR A 26 4.32 -5.66 0.57
C TYR A 26 5.59 -6.18 1.23
N ARG A 27 5.49 -6.43 2.55
CA ARG A 27 6.53 -7.07 3.33
C ARG A 27 5.92 -7.76 4.56
N VAL A 28 6.50 -8.88 4.97
CA VAL A 28 6.05 -9.62 6.15
C VAL A 28 6.70 -9.01 7.41
N ASN A 29 5.93 -8.90 8.48
CA ASN A 29 6.29 -8.40 9.82
C ASN A 29 6.64 -6.91 9.94
N SER A 30 6.93 -6.21 8.84
CA SER A 30 7.24 -4.78 8.86
C SER A 30 6.89 -4.11 7.55
N PHE A 31 6.89 -2.79 7.53
CA PHE A 31 6.88 -2.02 6.28
C PHE A 31 8.26 -2.02 5.61
N ASN A 32 8.30 -1.68 4.33
CA ASN A 32 9.57 -1.43 3.63
C ASN A 32 10.21 -0.11 4.13
N PRO A 33 11.53 0.02 4.29
CA PRO A 33 12.15 1.29 4.68
C PRO A 33 11.96 2.34 3.57
N LEU A 34 11.76 3.62 3.97
CA LEU A 34 11.48 4.71 3.01
C LEU A 34 12.59 4.94 1.98
N SER A 35 13.84 4.62 2.34
CA SER A 35 15.00 4.71 1.47
C SER A 35 14.94 3.78 0.26
N GLU A 36 14.17 2.68 0.33
CA GLU A 36 14.03 1.74 -0.79
C GLU A 36 13.12 2.27 -1.91
N PHE A 37 12.33 3.31 -1.63
CA PHE A 37 11.49 3.97 -2.64
C PHE A 37 12.23 5.09 -3.37
N ALA A 38 13.34 5.58 -2.80
CA ALA A 38 14.19 6.56 -3.45
C ALA A 38 14.89 5.89 -4.64
N VAL A 39 14.47 6.25 -5.86
CA VAL A 39 15.24 5.87 -7.05
C VAL A 39 16.54 6.65 -6.98
N PRO A 40 17.72 6.01 -6.92
CA PRO A 40 18.97 6.73 -6.99
C PRO A 40 18.98 7.44 -8.34
N SER A 41 19.02 8.77 -8.30
CA SER A 41 19.37 9.56 -9.47
C SER A 41 20.63 8.91 -10.05
N SER A 42 20.53 8.45 -11.29
CA SER A 42 21.68 7.95 -12.04
C SER A 42 22.87 8.88 -11.75
N PRO A 43 24.07 8.38 -11.44
CA PRO A 43 25.18 9.26 -11.10
C PRO A 43 25.47 10.18 -12.29
N SER A 44 24.93 11.39 -12.23
CA SER A 44 25.23 12.48 -13.15
C SER A 44 26.59 13.02 -12.75
N SER A 45 27.65 12.28 -13.10
CA SER A 45 29.04 12.77 -13.16
C SER A 45 29.95 11.68 -13.73
N TYR A 46 29.89 11.48 -15.05
CA TYR A 46 31.06 10.98 -15.79
C TYR A 46 31.55 12.09 -16.73
N ASN A 47 32.10 13.15 -16.14
CA ASN A 47 33.01 14.07 -16.85
C ASN A 47 34.47 13.65 -16.57
N GLY A 48 34.76 12.36 -16.74
CA GLY A 48 36.13 11.84 -16.77
C GLY A 48 36.61 11.76 -18.22
N PRO A 49 37.85 12.18 -18.55
CA PRO A 49 38.36 12.08 -19.92
C PRO A 49 38.39 10.61 -20.37
N THR A 50 37.72 10.31 -21.49
CA THR A 50 37.54 8.95 -22.03
C THR A 50 38.72 8.45 -22.87
N SER A 51 39.84 9.17 -22.92
CA SER A 51 40.95 8.80 -23.82
C SER A 51 42.30 8.83 -23.13
N GLY A 52 42.92 7.66 -23.05
CA GLY A 52 44.27 7.44 -22.54
C GLY A 52 44.65 5.94 -22.58
N PRO A 53 45.94 5.60 -22.64
CA PRO A 53 46.40 4.20 -22.71
C PRO A 53 46.07 3.34 -21.48
N ASN A 54 45.52 3.94 -20.41
CA ASN A 54 45.07 3.29 -19.18
C ASN A 54 43.53 3.25 -19.03
N ALA A 55 42.76 3.19 -20.11
CA ALA A 55 41.31 3.01 -20.08
C ALA A 55 40.93 1.58 -19.63
N ILE A 56 41.14 1.29 -18.34
CA ILE A 56 40.90 -0.01 -17.74
C ILE A 56 39.41 -0.14 -17.40
N ARG A 57 38.77 -1.06 -18.14
CA ARG A 57 37.55 -1.81 -17.79
C ARG A 57 36.28 -0.95 -17.69
N ALA A 58 35.41 -1.07 -18.70
CA ALA A 58 33.99 -0.79 -18.57
C ALA A 58 33.46 -1.59 -17.36
N ARG A 59 33.39 -0.94 -16.19
CA ARG A 59 32.67 -1.48 -15.04
C ARG A 59 31.23 -1.57 -15.50
N SER A 60 30.69 -2.79 -15.54
CA SER A 60 29.27 -3.04 -15.74
C SER A 60 28.46 -2.01 -14.94
N PRO A 61 27.46 -1.34 -15.55
CA PRO A 61 26.64 -0.36 -14.83
C PRO A 61 26.19 -0.97 -13.50
N PRO A 62 26.27 -0.24 -12.37
CA PRO A 62 25.75 -0.75 -11.11
C PRO A 62 24.30 -1.20 -11.37
N PRO A 63 23.88 -2.37 -10.85
CA PRO A 63 22.51 -2.82 -11.02
C PRO A 63 21.59 -1.70 -10.54
N ALA A 64 20.71 -1.23 -11.43
CA ALA A 64 19.73 -0.21 -11.07
C ALA A 64 19.02 -0.67 -9.78
N ALA A 65 18.97 0.20 -8.76
CA ALA A 65 18.29 -0.12 -7.52
C ALA A 65 16.85 -0.52 -7.87
N ARG A 66 16.51 -1.77 -7.61
CA ARG A 66 15.19 -2.30 -7.91
C ARG A 66 14.27 -1.93 -6.75
N LEU A 67 13.10 -1.39 -7.09
CA LEU A 67 12.04 -1.14 -6.10
C LEU A 67 11.73 -2.45 -5.34
N PRO A 68 11.20 -2.38 -4.10
CA PRO A 68 10.86 -3.57 -3.32
C PRO A 68 9.82 -4.45 -4.02
N ALA A 69 9.61 -5.66 -3.51
CA ALA A 69 8.59 -6.57 -4.02
C ALA A 69 7.21 -5.88 -4.00
N HIS A 70 6.50 -5.93 -5.14
CA HIS A 70 5.22 -5.26 -5.32
C HIS A 70 4.32 -6.01 -6.29
N LEU A 71 3.02 -5.75 -6.14
CA LEU A 71 1.98 -6.09 -7.08
C LEU A 71 1.62 -4.85 -7.90
N GLU A 72 1.39 -5.03 -9.19
CA GLU A 72 0.87 -4.00 -10.07
C GLU A 72 -0.62 -4.19 -10.29
N ILE A 73 -1.42 -3.18 -9.94
CA ILE A 73 -2.88 -3.24 -9.93
C ILE A 73 -3.43 -2.11 -10.80
N TYR A 74 -4.35 -2.44 -11.71
CA TYR A 74 -5.21 -1.43 -12.34
C TYR A 74 -6.45 -1.19 -11.50
N THR A 75 -6.64 0.03 -11.01
CA THR A 75 -7.73 0.35 -10.08
C THR A 75 -8.23 1.80 -10.21
N TRP A 76 -9.16 2.19 -9.33
CA TRP A 76 -9.78 3.52 -9.28
C TRP A 76 -9.60 4.15 -7.90
N GLN A 77 -9.89 5.45 -7.78
CA GLN A 77 -9.76 6.16 -6.49
C GLN A 77 -10.78 5.67 -5.46
N SER A 78 -11.85 5.01 -5.90
CA SER A 78 -12.83 4.35 -5.04
C SER A 78 -12.34 3.01 -4.49
N CYS A 79 -11.10 2.60 -4.79
CA CYS A 79 -10.58 1.32 -4.31
C CYS A 79 -10.39 1.33 -2.79
N THR A 80 -10.94 0.33 -2.09
CA THR A 80 -10.88 0.23 -0.63
C THR A 80 -9.68 -0.59 -0.15
N LEU A 81 -9.30 -0.44 1.13
CA LEU A 81 -8.27 -1.30 1.74
C LEU A 81 -8.68 -2.78 1.73
N ARG A 82 -9.98 -3.06 1.85
CA ARG A 82 -10.57 -4.39 1.70
C ARG A 82 -10.32 -4.95 0.30
N GLU A 83 -10.63 -4.18 -0.75
CA GLU A 83 -10.39 -4.60 -2.13
C GLU A 83 -8.88 -4.83 -2.39
N LEU A 84 -8.01 -3.95 -1.90
CA LEU A 84 -6.55 -4.14 -2.00
C LEU A 84 -6.08 -5.43 -1.31
N THR A 85 -6.63 -5.73 -0.14
CA THR A 85 -6.33 -6.97 0.59
C THR A 85 -6.80 -8.20 -0.21
N GLN A 86 -7.99 -8.15 -0.79
CA GLN A 86 -8.51 -9.24 -1.64
C GLN A 86 -7.62 -9.48 -2.85
N LEU A 87 -7.20 -8.41 -3.54
CA LEU A 87 -6.32 -8.51 -4.70
C LEU A 87 -4.95 -9.08 -4.32
N LEU A 88 -4.32 -8.57 -3.25
CA LEU A 88 -3.04 -9.05 -2.76
C LEU A 88 -3.08 -10.55 -2.42
N THR A 89 -4.07 -10.96 -1.63
CA THR A 89 -4.18 -12.34 -1.11
C THR A 89 -4.68 -13.33 -2.17
N SER A 90 -5.45 -12.85 -3.15
CA SER A 90 -5.84 -13.66 -4.31
C SER A 90 -4.68 -13.87 -5.27
N ALA A 91 -3.86 -12.85 -5.51
CA ALA A 91 -2.73 -12.94 -6.44
C ALA A 91 -1.55 -13.70 -5.83
N LEU A 92 -1.33 -13.55 -4.53
CA LEU A 92 -0.19 -14.10 -3.80
C LEU A 92 -0.66 -14.87 -2.54
N PRO A 93 -1.36 -16.00 -2.70
CA PRO A 93 -1.96 -16.74 -1.59
C PRO A 93 -0.93 -17.29 -0.59
N SER A 94 0.31 -17.52 -1.03
CA SER A 94 1.41 -17.97 -0.17
C SER A 94 1.94 -16.91 0.80
N LEU A 95 1.47 -15.65 0.70
CA LEU A 95 1.81 -14.61 1.66
C LEU A 95 1.08 -14.77 3.00
N LEU A 96 -0.04 -15.50 3.01
CA LEU A 96 -0.80 -15.75 4.22
C LEU A 96 -0.34 -17.06 4.87
N PRO A 97 -0.23 -17.11 6.21
CA PRO A 97 -0.03 -18.36 6.93
C PRO A 97 -1.28 -19.26 6.80
N ASP A 98 -1.12 -20.53 7.16
CA ASP A 98 -2.23 -21.46 7.36
C ASP A 98 -2.33 -21.84 8.85
N PRO A 99 -3.39 -21.45 9.57
CA PRO A 99 -4.56 -20.71 9.10
C PRO A 99 -4.30 -19.21 8.89
N ALA A 100 -4.94 -18.64 7.87
CA ALA A 100 -4.83 -17.21 7.55
C ALA A 100 -5.58 -16.30 8.54
N VAL A 101 -6.55 -16.86 9.27
CA VAL A 101 -7.36 -16.15 10.25
C VAL A 101 -6.47 -15.53 11.33
N GLY A 102 -6.72 -14.27 11.66
CA GLY A 102 -5.94 -13.48 12.60
C GLY A 102 -4.81 -12.67 11.94
N THR A 103 -4.52 -12.90 10.65
CA THR A 103 -3.55 -12.11 9.91
C THR A 103 -4.04 -10.66 9.77
N ARG A 104 -3.19 -9.70 10.13
CA ARG A 104 -3.44 -8.27 9.92
C ARG A 104 -2.60 -7.75 8.74
N ILE A 105 -3.22 -6.97 7.87
CA ILE A 105 -2.57 -6.23 6.80
C ILE A 105 -2.67 -4.75 7.14
N CYS A 106 -1.56 -4.14 7.50
CA CYS A 106 -1.46 -2.69 7.74
C CYS A 106 -1.08 -1.97 6.45
N PHE A 107 -1.69 -0.83 6.19
CA PHE A 107 -1.50 -0.04 4.98
C PHE A 107 -0.94 1.34 5.31
N ARG A 108 -0.04 1.83 4.48
CA ARG A 108 0.39 3.22 4.50
C ARG A 108 0.55 3.77 3.09
N LEU A 109 0.27 5.06 2.95
CA LEU A 109 0.51 5.83 1.75
C LEU A 109 1.96 6.29 1.74
N ILE A 110 2.65 6.09 0.62
CA ILE A 110 4.02 6.54 0.38
C ILE A 110 4.00 7.58 -0.74
N TYR A 111 4.51 8.78 -0.47
CA TYR A 111 4.43 9.89 -1.43
C TYR A 111 5.71 10.73 -1.39
N PRO A 112 6.10 11.36 -2.52
CA PRO A 112 7.33 12.14 -2.58
C PRO A 112 7.28 13.38 -1.67
N ASP A 113 8.41 13.69 -1.02
CA ASP A 113 8.57 14.89 -0.21
C ASP A 113 8.81 16.12 -1.09
N THR A 114 7.73 16.65 -1.67
CA THR A 114 7.80 17.83 -2.53
C THR A 114 8.14 19.11 -1.76
N LYS A 115 7.80 19.19 -0.46
CA LYS A 115 8.07 20.36 0.38
C LYS A 115 9.57 20.52 0.62
N SER A 116 10.23 19.45 1.04
CA SER A 116 11.68 19.50 1.23
C SER A 116 12.44 19.67 -0.08
N ALA A 117 11.95 19.09 -1.17
CA ALA A 117 12.57 19.28 -2.49
C ALA A 117 12.54 20.74 -2.96
N ALA A 118 11.52 21.52 -2.55
CA ALA A 118 11.42 22.94 -2.87
C ALA A 118 12.36 23.82 -2.03
N THR A 119 12.67 23.42 -0.79
CA THR A 119 13.47 24.23 0.15
C THR A 119 14.95 23.84 0.22
N MET A 120 15.29 22.57 0.06
CA MET A 120 16.64 22.02 0.24
C MET A 120 17.35 21.66 -1.08
N GLY A 121 16.79 22.05 -2.23
CA GLY A 121 17.41 21.86 -3.54
C GLY A 121 17.60 20.39 -3.94
N GLY A 122 18.67 20.10 -4.70
CA GLY A 122 18.93 18.78 -5.30
C GLY A 122 19.06 17.63 -4.30
N ASP A 123 19.55 17.89 -3.09
CA ASP A 123 19.87 16.86 -2.09
C ASP A 123 18.62 16.27 -1.38
N ALA A 124 17.47 16.95 -1.52
CA ALA A 124 16.19 16.46 -1.02
C ALA A 124 15.32 15.79 -2.09
N ARG A 125 15.74 15.83 -3.36
CA ARG A 125 15.01 15.16 -4.44
C ARG A 125 15.08 13.64 -4.25
N GLY A 126 13.92 12.99 -4.37
CA GLY A 126 13.80 11.54 -4.26
C GLY A 126 13.55 11.02 -2.83
N ARG A 127 13.39 11.90 -1.83
CA ARG A 127 12.90 11.48 -0.51
C ARG A 127 11.40 11.23 -0.54
N TYR A 128 10.98 10.23 0.21
CA TYR A 128 9.59 9.84 0.38
C TYR A 128 9.16 9.99 1.83
N LEU A 129 7.87 10.28 2.02
CA LEU A 129 7.19 10.32 3.31
C LEU A 129 6.15 9.21 3.36
N SER A 130 5.73 8.85 4.58
CA SER A 130 4.62 7.92 4.79
C SER A 130 3.51 8.52 5.64
N LYS A 131 2.28 8.09 5.36
CA LYS A 131 1.09 8.37 6.16
C LYS A 131 0.32 7.07 6.41
N ASP A 132 0.05 6.76 7.68
CA ASP A 132 -0.76 5.60 8.07
C ASP A 132 -2.15 5.67 7.42
N MET A 133 -2.61 4.56 6.84
CA MET A 133 -3.93 4.41 6.22
C MET A 133 -4.86 3.48 7.03
N GLY A 134 -4.34 2.78 8.03
CA GLY A 134 -5.10 1.82 8.82
C GLY A 134 -4.81 0.37 8.46
N SER A 135 -5.70 -0.54 8.85
CA SER A 135 -5.46 -1.98 8.68
C SER A 135 -6.72 -2.81 8.47
N VAL A 136 -6.53 -3.98 7.85
CA VAL A 136 -7.54 -5.00 7.62
C VAL A 136 -7.11 -6.28 8.31
N VAL A 137 -8.04 -7.00 8.93
CA VAL A 137 -7.81 -8.29 9.61
C VAL A 137 -8.60 -9.38 8.90
N VAL A 138 -7.95 -10.51 8.66
CA VAL A 138 -8.57 -11.72 8.16
C VAL A 138 -9.33 -12.41 9.30
N GLY A 139 -10.64 -12.49 9.18
CA GLY A 139 -11.54 -13.16 10.11
C GLY A 139 -11.88 -14.60 9.74
N PRO A 140 -12.48 -15.35 10.68
CA PRO A 140 -13.07 -16.66 10.40
C PRO A 140 -14.13 -16.57 9.29
N LYS A 141 -14.22 -17.60 8.46
CA LYS A 141 -15.22 -17.71 7.39
C LYS A 141 -16.63 -17.94 7.94
N ASP A 142 -16.73 -18.69 9.04
CA ASP A 142 -17.99 -19.08 9.68
C ASP A 142 -18.05 -18.48 11.09
N SER A 143 -18.58 -17.26 11.22
CA SER A 143 -19.04 -16.77 12.53
C SER A 143 -20.50 -17.18 12.70
N PRO A 144 -20.85 -18.09 13.62
CA PRO A 144 -22.25 -18.47 13.87
C PRO A 144 -23.07 -17.33 14.50
N TYR A 145 -22.43 -16.24 14.95
CA TYR A 145 -23.08 -15.03 15.45
C TYR A 145 -23.30 -14.00 14.32
N ARG A 146 -24.07 -14.37 13.30
CA ARG A 146 -24.65 -13.38 12.39
C ARG A 146 -25.72 -12.61 13.18
N GLY A 147 -25.35 -11.44 13.71
CA GLY A 147 -26.29 -10.56 14.38
C GLY A 147 -27.32 -10.04 13.37
N GLU A 148 -28.59 -10.05 13.77
CA GLU A 148 -29.80 -9.64 13.03
C GLU A 148 -29.79 -8.20 12.48
N ASN A 149 -28.67 -7.46 12.62
CA ASN A 149 -28.55 -6.05 12.25
C ASN A 149 -27.68 -5.79 11.01
N ASP A 150 -27.10 -6.82 10.37
CA ASP A 150 -26.23 -6.66 9.18
C ASP A 150 -26.98 -6.84 7.84
N ASP A 151 -28.31 -6.96 7.86
CA ASP A 151 -29.14 -7.32 6.70
C ASP A 151 -29.76 -6.13 5.94
N GLU A 152 -29.21 -4.91 6.03
CA GLU A 152 -29.70 -3.76 5.26
C GLU A 152 -28.69 -3.14 4.28
N ASN A 153 -27.68 -3.88 3.84
CA ASN A 153 -26.96 -3.51 2.62
C ASN A 153 -26.61 -4.72 1.76
N GLY A 154 -27.63 -5.20 1.04
CA GLY A 154 -27.52 -6.28 0.07
C GLY A 154 -26.49 -5.96 -1.02
N GLY A 155 -25.44 -6.79 -1.07
CA GLY A 155 -24.40 -6.68 -2.08
C GLY A 155 -23.54 -7.93 -2.17
N SER A 156 -24.12 -8.99 -2.76
CA SER A 156 -23.43 -10.21 -3.22
C SER A 156 -22.72 -11.02 -2.14
N ALA A 157 -23.46 -11.98 -1.55
CA ALA A 157 -22.86 -13.21 -1.06
C ALA A 157 -22.20 -13.91 -2.26
N ALA A 158 -20.93 -13.61 -2.51
CA ALA A 158 -20.12 -14.27 -3.53
C ALA A 158 -20.10 -15.77 -3.21
N THR A 159 -20.92 -16.52 -3.94
CA THR A 159 -20.96 -17.97 -3.96
C THR A 159 -19.72 -18.44 -4.71
N GLY A 160 -18.57 -18.40 -4.04
CA GLY A 160 -17.29 -18.84 -4.56
C GLY A 160 -16.49 -19.53 -3.44
N PRO A 161 -15.73 -20.59 -3.74
CA PRO A 161 -14.95 -21.27 -2.72
C PRO A 161 -13.87 -20.29 -2.21
N ARG A 162 -13.77 -20.13 -0.89
CA ARG A 162 -12.64 -19.49 -0.17
C ARG A 162 -12.60 -17.96 -0.01
N ALA A 163 -13.69 -17.20 -0.13
CA ALA A 163 -13.64 -15.77 0.23
C ALA A 163 -13.23 -15.59 1.71
N LEU A 164 -12.11 -14.89 1.95
CA LEU A 164 -11.67 -14.52 3.31
C LEU A 164 -12.61 -13.45 3.85
N ARG A 165 -13.08 -13.60 5.09
CA ARG A 165 -13.80 -12.51 5.76
C ARG A 165 -12.78 -11.45 6.12
N LEU A 166 -12.93 -10.24 5.59
CA LEU A 166 -12.05 -9.12 5.89
C LEU A 166 -12.76 -8.17 6.85
N GLN A 167 -12.07 -7.60 7.83
CA GLN A 167 -12.66 -6.76 8.87
C GLN A 167 -11.71 -5.64 9.25
N GLY A 168 -12.23 -4.56 9.84
CA GLY A 168 -11.43 -3.42 10.32
C GLY A 168 -12.15 -2.10 10.07
N ASN A 169 -11.98 -1.13 10.97
CA ASN A 169 -12.68 0.16 10.90
C ASN A 169 -12.34 0.96 9.63
N ASP A 170 -11.13 0.76 9.09
CA ASP A 170 -10.64 1.44 7.89
C ASP A 170 -10.80 0.59 6.62
N ALA A 171 -11.35 -0.62 6.71
CA ALA A 171 -11.39 -1.58 5.61
C ALA A 171 -12.12 -1.01 4.38
N ASP A 172 -13.16 -0.22 4.61
CA ASP A 172 -14.00 0.36 3.56
C ASP A 172 -13.59 1.80 3.20
N LYS A 173 -12.52 2.34 3.80
CA LYS A 173 -11.92 3.60 3.37
C LYS A 173 -11.22 3.41 2.03
N THR A 174 -11.42 4.39 1.16
CA THR A 174 -10.95 4.41 -0.22
C THR A 174 -9.60 5.11 -0.36
N LEU A 175 -8.90 4.89 -1.48
CA LEU A 175 -7.71 5.69 -1.85
C LEU A 175 -8.00 7.20 -1.87
N GLN A 176 -9.20 7.59 -2.32
CA GLN A 176 -9.67 8.97 -2.30
C GLN A 176 -9.73 9.56 -0.88
N ASP A 177 -10.15 8.78 0.12
CA ASP A 177 -10.21 9.21 1.52
C ASP A 177 -8.84 9.58 2.09
N TRP A 178 -7.80 8.93 1.56
CA TRP A 178 -6.42 9.17 1.94
C TRP A 178 -5.73 10.26 1.11
N ARG A 179 -6.45 10.84 0.13
CA ARG A 179 -5.95 11.82 -0.84
C ARG A 179 -4.81 11.25 -1.71
N PHE A 180 -4.90 9.97 -2.05
CA PHE A 180 -3.98 9.36 -3.00
C PHE A 180 -3.93 10.14 -4.31
N VAL A 181 -2.72 10.36 -4.82
CA VAL A 181 -2.48 10.93 -6.15
C VAL A 181 -1.73 9.90 -7.00
N ILE A 182 -2.05 9.86 -8.30
CA ILE A 182 -1.34 8.97 -9.23
C ILE A 182 0.16 9.32 -9.20
N GLY A 183 0.98 8.31 -8.93
CA GLY A 183 2.42 8.46 -8.68
C GLY A 183 2.81 8.21 -7.23
N ASP A 184 1.86 8.29 -6.29
CA ASP A 184 2.02 7.77 -4.94
C ASP A 184 2.06 6.23 -4.98
N TYR A 185 2.64 5.64 -3.93
CA TYR A 185 2.64 4.20 -3.72
C TYR A 185 1.82 3.83 -2.48
N VAL A 186 1.37 2.58 -2.42
CA VAL A 186 0.80 1.99 -1.21
C VAL A 186 1.72 0.88 -0.74
N ASP A 187 2.04 0.85 0.55
CA ASP A 187 2.90 -0.16 1.16
C ASP A 187 2.15 -0.90 2.26
N CYS A 188 2.28 -2.22 2.25
CA CYS A 188 1.59 -3.13 3.17
C CYS A 188 2.56 -3.88 4.06
N ALA A 189 2.30 -3.88 5.35
CA ALA A 189 2.91 -4.83 6.29
C ALA A 189 1.93 -5.96 6.59
N ILE A 190 2.35 -7.19 6.35
CA ILE A 190 1.58 -8.40 6.63
C ILE A 190 2.05 -8.93 7.97
N LEU A 191 1.19 -8.89 8.97
CA LEU A 191 1.44 -9.37 10.32
C LEU A 191 0.67 -10.68 10.50
N PRO A 192 1.36 -11.83 10.53
CA PRO A 192 0.74 -13.10 10.90
C PRO A 192 0.05 -13.01 12.28
N PRO A 193 -0.86 -13.95 12.59
CA PRO A 193 -1.37 -14.10 13.94
C PRO A 193 -0.20 -14.34 14.91
N LEU A 194 -0.37 -13.91 16.16
CA LEU A 194 0.58 -14.22 17.23
C LEU A 194 0.54 -15.72 17.55
N GLU A 195 1.53 -16.20 18.33
CA GLU A 195 1.64 -17.61 18.70
C GLU A 195 0.41 -18.13 19.48
N ASP A 196 -0.27 -17.25 20.21
CA ASP A 196 -1.52 -17.54 20.92
C ASP A 196 -2.77 -17.50 20.01
N GLY A 197 -2.59 -17.27 18.71
CA GLY A 197 -3.65 -17.14 17.71
C GLY A 197 -4.36 -15.78 17.72
N SER A 198 -3.95 -14.85 18.58
CA SER A 198 -4.51 -13.51 18.62
C SER A 198 -4.01 -12.65 17.45
N VAL A 199 -4.75 -11.57 17.16
CA VAL A 199 -4.39 -10.65 16.08
C VAL A 199 -3.25 -9.75 16.55
N ALA A 200 -2.14 -9.72 15.81
CA ALA A 200 -1.04 -8.80 16.08
C ALA A 200 -1.53 -7.34 16.16
N PRO A 201 -0.96 -6.48 17.03
CA PRO A 201 -1.32 -5.07 17.09
C PRO A 201 -0.97 -4.36 15.77
N PRO A 202 -1.73 -3.32 15.37
CA PRO A 202 -1.41 -2.56 14.16
C PRO A 202 -0.06 -1.85 14.28
N LEU A 203 0.70 -1.80 13.20
CA LEU A 203 1.89 -0.97 13.12
C LEU A 203 1.48 0.50 13.02
N ILE A 204 1.65 1.24 14.11
CA ILE A 204 1.51 2.70 14.09
C ILE A 204 2.78 3.32 13.51
N THR A 205 2.71 3.82 12.28
CA THR A 205 3.81 4.65 11.75
C THR A 205 3.74 6.01 12.44
N GLY A 206 4.67 6.27 13.36
CA GLY A 206 4.75 7.55 14.04
C GLY A 206 4.75 8.69 13.04
N ARG A 207 3.83 9.64 13.23
CA ARG A 207 3.95 10.98 12.66
C ARG A 207 5.25 11.53 13.26
N GLY A 208 6.31 11.59 12.47
CA GLY A 208 7.58 12.18 12.93
C GLY A 208 7.29 13.55 13.57
N PRO A 209 8.05 13.92 14.62
CA PRO A 209 7.80 15.17 15.33
C PRO A 209 7.86 16.32 14.31
N GLY A 210 6.77 17.09 14.27
CA GLY A 210 6.72 18.38 13.58
C GLY A 210 7.41 19.46 14.38
#